data_AF-A0A2S7QN16-F1
#
_entry.id   AF-A0A2S7QN16-F1
#
_cell.length_a   1.000
_cell.length_b   1.000
_cell.length_c   1.000
_cell.angle_alpha   90.00
_cell.angle_beta   90.00
_cell.angle_gamma   90.00
#
_symmetry.space_group_name_H-M   'P 1'
#
loop_
_entity.id
_entity.type
_entity.pdbx_description
1 polymer ?
#
loop_
_entity_poly.entity_id
_entity_poly.type
_entity_poly.pdbx_seq_one_letter_code
_entity_poly.pdbx_strand_id
1 'polypeptide(L)'
;MLGHPVTFEYEFNFAEAPSNLTNQRWESLFPLNGGFFQHPAVGPDPVAFSVFHQLHCLDGIRHAYWTMRNGNHSEEGNSHHAEHSADTHIRHCLEYIRQSLICSADTTIELAEKAAEGKVGVRGFGTEHICRDFHQLVEWTSHWEDPKMVW
;
A
#
# COMPACT_ATOMS: atom_id res chain seq x y z
N MET A 1 0.31 -18.24 11.43
CA MET A 1 -0.61 -17.28 12.07
C MET A 1 -1.99 -17.54 11.49
N LEU A 2 -3.00 -17.84 12.29
CA LEU A 2 -4.36 -18.07 11.78
C LEU A 2 -5.03 -16.70 11.56
N GLY A 3 -5.55 -16.46 10.36
CA GLY A 3 -6.31 -15.25 10.06
C GLY A 3 -7.62 -15.21 10.86
N HIS A 4 -8.10 -14.00 11.15
CA HIS A 4 -9.41 -13.76 11.75
C HIS A 4 -10.24 -12.86 10.81
N PRO A 5 -11.57 -12.96 10.82
CA PRO A 5 -12.41 -12.06 10.03
C PRO A 5 -12.22 -10.60 10.46
N VAL A 6 -12.07 -9.71 9.48
CA VAL A 6 -11.98 -8.25 9.66
C VAL A 6 -12.93 -7.60 8.66
N THR A 7 -13.70 -6.63 9.13
CA THR A 7 -14.50 -5.74 8.27
C THR A 7 -13.73 -4.44 8.08
N PHE A 8 -13.64 -3.96 6.84
CA PHE A 8 -13.00 -2.68 6.57
C PHE A 8 -13.92 -1.53 6.93
N GLU A 9 -13.40 -0.61 7.75
CA GLU A 9 -14.08 0.59 8.20
C GLU A 9 -13.23 1.79 7.79
N TYR A 10 -13.83 2.82 7.22
CA TYR A 10 -13.06 3.96 6.72
C TYR A 10 -12.38 4.74 7.86
N GLU A 11 -11.04 4.71 7.92
CA GLU A 11 -10.26 5.46 8.90
C GLU A 11 -9.71 6.76 8.30
N PHE A 12 -10.46 7.85 8.50
CA PHE A 12 -10.19 9.16 7.89
C PHE A 12 -8.72 9.62 7.97
N ASN A 13 -8.07 9.46 9.12
CA ASN A 13 -6.73 10.04 9.36
C ASN A 13 -5.60 9.44 8.53
N PHE A 14 -5.79 8.29 7.88
CA PHE A 14 -4.73 7.65 7.09
C PHE A 14 -4.65 8.17 5.66
N ALA A 15 -5.71 8.75 5.11
CA ALA A 15 -5.73 9.31 3.75
C ALA A 15 -5.50 10.83 3.71
N GLU A 16 -5.55 11.51 4.85
CA GLU A 16 -5.40 12.96 4.96
C GLU A 16 -4.00 13.49 4.65
N ALA A 17 -3.94 14.81 4.45
CA ALA A 17 -2.70 15.55 4.23
C ALA A 17 -1.66 15.27 5.33
N PRO A 18 -0.35 15.24 4.99
CA PRO A 18 0.71 15.12 5.98
C PRO A 18 0.62 16.19 7.07
N SER A 19 0.60 15.73 8.31
CA SER A 19 0.55 16.53 9.54
C SER A 19 1.17 15.70 10.66
N ASN A 20 1.44 16.31 11.82
CA ASN A 20 1.94 15.54 12.97
C ASN A 20 1.00 14.37 13.34
N LEU A 21 -0.31 14.58 13.30
CA LEU A 21 -1.29 13.53 13.63
C LEU A 21 -1.28 12.41 12.58
N THR A 22 -1.39 12.76 11.30
CA THR A 22 -1.53 11.77 10.22
C THR A 22 -0.23 11.00 10.02
N ASN A 23 0.93 11.65 10.13
CA ASN A 23 2.23 10.98 10.07
C ASN A 23 2.44 10.04 11.26
N GLN A 24 2.07 10.44 12.47
CA GLN A 24 2.13 9.54 13.64
C GLN A 24 1.23 8.31 13.49
N ARG A 25 0.07 8.43 12.82
CA ARG A 25 -0.79 7.28 12.50
C ARG A 25 -0.09 6.31 11.58
N TRP A 26 0.55 6.80 10.52
CA TRP A 26 1.35 5.97 9.63
C TRP A 26 2.54 5.32 10.35
N GLU A 27 3.30 6.08 11.14
CA GLU A 27 4.39 5.55 11.97
C GLU A 27 3.92 4.43 12.90
N SER A 28 2.71 4.53 13.45
CA SER A 28 2.15 3.51 14.35
C SER A 28 1.86 2.16 13.69
N LEU A 29 1.86 2.08 12.35
CA LEU A 29 1.72 0.82 11.63
C LEU A 29 3.02 -0.02 11.62
N PHE A 30 4.15 0.59 11.97
CA PHE A 30 5.46 -0.03 11.88
C PHE A 30 6.00 -0.40 13.27
N PRO A 31 6.73 -1.52 13.39
CA PRO A 31 7.65 -1.73 14.49
C PRO A 31 8.71 -0.61 14.56
N LEU A 32 9.37 -0.47 15.71
CA LEU A 32 10.33 0.62 16.01
C LEU A 32 11.37 0.88 14.89
N ASN A 33 11.79 -0.16 14.18
CA ASN A 33 12.78 -0.08 13.11
C ASN A 33 12.16 -0.01 11.71
N GLY A 34 10.95 0.54 11.55
CA GLY A 34 10.30 0.67 10.23
C GLY A 34 9.96 -0.67 9.57
N GLY A 35 9.82 -1.74 10.37
CA GLY A 35 9.58 -3.10 9.88
C GLY A 35 10.83 -3.92 9.57
N PHE A 36 12.03 -3.35 9.71
CA PHE A 36 13.28 -4.11 9.58
C PHE A 36 13.55 -4.97 10.81
N PHE A 37 14.01 -6.20 10.58
CA PHE A 37 14.38 -7.16 11.61
C PHE A 37 15.56 -8.03 11.16
N GLN A 38 16.13 -8.80 12.10
CA GLN A 38 17.15 -9.81 11.85
C GLN A 38 16.71 -11.12 12.50
N HIS A 39 16.85 -12.24 11.79
CA HIS A 39 16.48 -13.54 12.32
C HIS A 39 17.50 -14.60 11.90
N PRO A 40 18.06 -15.41 12.84
CA PRO A 40 19.14 -16.36 12.54
C PRO A 40 18.82 -17.40 11.45
N ALA A 41 17.54 -17.77 11.31
CA ALA A 41 17.10 -18.71 10.26
C ALA A 41 17.05 -18.09 8.85
N VAL A 42 17.10 -16.77 8.73
CA VAL A 42 17.08 -16.04 7.46
C VAL A 42 18.51 -15.69 7.04
N GLY A 43 19.29 -15.11 7.97
CA GLY A 43 20.66 -14.69 7.71
C GLY A 43 21.16 -13.62 8.68
N PRO A 44 22.43 -13.20 8.52
CA PRO A 44 23.03 -12.17 9.37
C PRO A 44 22.60 -10.74 9.03
N ASP A 45 22.10 -10.52 7.82
CA ASP A 45 21.74 -9.20 7.31
C ASP A 45 20.32 -8.78 7.75
N PRO A 46 20.05 -7.47 7.89
CA PRO A 46 18.69 -6.99 8.07
C PRO A 46 17.78 -7.39 6.91
N VAL A 47 16.52 -7.66 7.22
CA VAL A 47 15.46 -7.98 6.27
C VAL A 47 14.17 -7.26 6.66
N ALA A 48 13.21 -7.19 5.76
CA ALA A 48 11.86 -6.71 6.06
C ALA A 48 10.83 -7.64 5.43
N PHE A 49 9.63 -7.69 6.01
CA PHE A 49 8.48 -8.27 5.31
C PHE A 49 7.97 -7.30 4.25
N SER A 50 7.59 -7.81 3.08
CA SER A 50 7.11 -7.02 1.94
C SER A 50 5.95 -6.09 2.30
N VAL A 51 5.04 -6.49 3.20
CA VAL A 51 3.95 -5.62 3.65
C VAL A 51 4.42 -4.27 4.22
N PHE A 52 5.54 -4.24 4.95
CA PHE A 52 6.07 -2.98 5.49
C PHE A 52 6.63 -2.10 4.39
N HIS A 53 7.29 -2.69 3.39
CA HIS A 53 7.74 -1.94 2.23
C HIS A 53 6.56 -1.41 1.42
N GLN A 54 5.52 -2.21 1.18
CA GLN A 54 4.30 -1.81 0.49
C GLN A 54 3.60 -0.64 1.19
N LEU A 55 3.47 -0.69 2.52
CA LEU A 55 2.91 0.40 3.32
C LEU A 55 3.79 1.66 3.27
N HIS A 56 5.12 1.52 3.33
CA HIS A 56 6.04 2.64 3.18
C HIS A 56 5.89 3.33 1.82
N CYS A 57 5.79 2.57 0.73
CA CYS A 57 5.54 3.11 -0.60
C CYS A 57 4.19 3.81 -0.69
N LEU A 58 3.12 3.24 -0.10
CA LEU A 58 1.79 3.84 -0.11
C LEU A 58 1.77 5.17 0.65
N ASP A 59 2.49 5.29 1.76
CA ASP A 59 2.66 6.56 2.47
C ASP A 59 3.43 7.59 1.62
N GLY A 60 4.47 7.16 0.91
CA GLY A 60 5.18 8.00 -0.06
C GLY A 60 4.26 8.54 -1.16
N ILE A 61 3.35 7.71 -1.68
CA ILE A 61 2.32 8.13 -2.65
C ILE A 61 1.37 9.14 -2.02
N ARG A 62 0.90 8.93 -0.78
CA ARG A 62 0.07 9.90 -0.05
C ARG A 62 0.76 11.26 0.06
N HIS A 63 2.04 11.29 0.42
CA HIS A 63 2.83 12.53 0.48
C HIS A 63 2.94 13.22 -0.88
N ALA A 64 3.20 12.46 -1.95
CA ALA A 64 3.30 13.00 -3.31
C ALA A 64 1.97 13.58 -3.79
N TYR A 65 0.86 12.86 -3.57
CA TYR A 65 -0.48 13.29 -3.91
C TYR A 65 -0.82 14.65 -3.25
N TRP A 66 -0.65 14.77 -1.94
CA TRP A 66 -0.95 16.02 -1.23
C TRP A 66 0.00 17.17 -1.60
N THR A 67 1.26 16.87 -1.92
CA THR A 67 2.20 17.87 -2.43
C THR A 67 1.73 18.44 -3.77
N MET A 68 1.33 17.58 -4.71
CA MET A 68 0.81 18.01 -6.01
C MET A 68 -0.53 18.72 -5.89
N ARG A 69 -1.42 18.23 -5.03
CA ARG A 69 -2.75 18.79 -4.81
C ARG A 69 -2.70 20.21 -4.24
N ASN A 70 -1.80 20.47 -3.29
CA ASN A 70 -1.60 21.81 -2.72
C ASN A 70 -0.95 22.78 -3.72
N GLY A 71 -0.30 22.28 -4.77
CA GLY A 71 0.33 23.08 -5.82
C GLY A 71 -0.59 23.42 -7.01
N ASN A 72 -1.77 22.78 -7.12
CA ASN A 72 -2.67 22.97 -8.26
C ASN A 72 -4.13 23.21 -7.80
N HIS A 73 -4.64 24.41 -8.10
CA HIS A 73 -6.04 24.79 -7.92
C HIS A 73 -6.70 24.95 -9.30
N SER A 74 -7.09 23.84 -9.94
CA SER A 74 -8.02 23.84 -11.09
C SER A 74 -8.25 22.39 -11.54
N GLU A 75 -9.34 21.97 -12.17
CA GLU A 75 -10.77 22.28 -12.14
C GLU A 75 -11.43 20.93 -12.49
N GLU A 76 -12.66 20.72 -12.03
CA GLU A 76 -13.47 19.53 -12.27
C GLU A 76 -13.67 19.31 -13.78
N GLY A 77 -12.99 18.32 -14.35
CA GLY A 77 -13.33 17.77 -15.66
C GLY A 77 -14.50 16.80 -15.52
N ASN A 78 -15.46 16.82 -16.45
CA ASN A 78 -16.58 15.88 -16.42
C ASN A 78 -16.24 14.61 -17.23
N SER A 79 -15.34 13.78 -16.70
CA SER A 79 -14.97 12.48 -17.30
C SER A 79 -14.79 11.42 -16.22
N HIS A 80 -14.96 10.13 -16.55
CA HIS A 80 -14.68 9.03 -15.60
C HIS A 80 -13.27 9.11 -14.98
N HIS A 81 -12.29 9.63 -15.71
CA HIS A 81 -10.94 9.86 -15.17
C HIS A 81 -10.88 10.96 -14.12
N ALA A 82 -11.73 11.98 -14.23
CA ALA A 82 -11.82 13.06 -13.26
C ALA A 82 -12.58 12.65 -11.99
N GLU A 83 -13.56 11.75 -12.08
CA GLU A 83 -14.20 11.15 -10.90
C GLU A 83 -13.22 10.30 -10.08
N HIS A 84 -12.43 9.45 -10.75
CA HIS A 84 -11.38 8.66 -10.08
C HIS A 84 -10.26 9.52 -9.49
N SER A 85 -10.05 10.71 -10.05
CA SER A 85 -9.03 11.68 -9.59
C SER A 85 -9.58 12.68 -8.57
N ALA A 86 -10.88 12.63 -8.24
CA ALA A 86 -11.48 13.49 -7.24
C ALA A 86 -10.86 13.22 -5.86
N ASP A 87 -10.66 14.29 -5.06
CA ASP A 87 -9.95 14.17 -3.79
C ASP A 87 -10.56 13.12 -2.85
N THR A 88 -11.89 13.07 -2.80
CA THR A 88 -12.64 12.10 -1.99
C THR A 88 -12.41 10.67 -2.47
N HIS A 89 -12.33 10.44 -3.78
CA HIS A 89 -12.10 9.13 -4.38
C HIS A 89 -10.66 8.68 -4.13
N ILE A 90 -9.66 9.53 -4.37
CA ILE A 90 -8.25 9.21 -4.10
C ILE A 90 -8.03 8.90 -2.61
N ARG A 91 -8.63 9.68 -1.70
CA ARG A 91 -8.54 9.43 -0.27
C ARG A 91 -9.17 8.08 0.11
N HIS A 92 -10.33 7.77 -0.45
CA HIS A 92 -10.96 6.46 -0.30
C HIS A 92 -10.05 5.32 -0.80
N CYS A 93 -9.45 5.45 -1.98
CA CYS A 93 -8.54 4.46 -2.54
C CYS A 93 -7.30 4.25 -1.68
N LEU A 94 -6.63 5.32 -1.22
CA LEU A 94 -5.46 5.22 -0.36
C LEU A 94 -5.77 4.43 0.91
N GLU A 95 -6.90 4.72 1.55
CA GLU A 95 -7.30 4.04 2.77
C GLU A 95 -7.72 2.59 2.54
N TYR A 96 -8.48 2.33 1.46
CA TYR A 96 -8.87 0.97 1.08
C TYR A 96 -7.66 0.09 0.74
N ILE A 97 -6.68 0.63 0.00
CA ILE A 97 -5.46 -0.09 -0.34
C ILE A 97 -4.65 -0.35 0.93
N ARG A 98 -4.51 0.62 1.85
CA ARG A 98 -3.82 0.42 3.14
C ARG A 98 -4.41 -0.76 3.91
N GLN A 99 -5.73 -0.81 4.07
CA GLN A 99 -6.39 -1.93 4.76
C GLN A 99 -6.23 -3.25 4.00
N SER A 100 -6.28 -3.23 2.68
CA SER A 100 -6.05 -4.42 1.84
C SER A 100 -4.64 -4.99 2.02
N LEU A 101 -3.62 -4.12 2.09
CA LEU A 101 -2.23 -4.51 2.36
C LEU A 101 -2.07 -5.12 3.75
N ILE A 102 -2.70 -4.55 4.77
CA ILE A 102 -2.66 -5.10 6.14
C ILE A 102 -3.41 -6.44 6.21
N CYS A 103 -4.58 -6.54 5.58
CA CYS A 103 -5.41 -7.75 5.58
C CYS A 103 -4.71 -8.93 4.89
N SER A 104 -4.06 -8.66 3.75
CA SER A 104 -3.36 -9.66 2.96
C SER A 104 -1.85 -9.72 3.24
N ALA A 105 -1.41 -9.13 4.36
CA ALA A 105 -0.02 -8.84 4.71
C ALA A 105 0.98 -9.82 4.08
N ASP A 106 1.67 -9.34 3.04
CA ASP A 106 2.69 -10.11 2.35
C ASP A 106 3.89 -10.35 3.26
N THR A 107 4.03 -11.60 3.73
CA THR A 107 5.12 -12.05 4.61
C THR A 107 6.35 -12.52 3.83
N THR A 108 6.45 -12.23 2.54
CA THR A 108 7.67 -12.43 1.77
C THR A 108 8.82 -11.66 2.41
N ILE A 109 9.99 -12.28 2.51
CA ILE A 109 11.17 -11.69 3.16
C ILE A 109 12.04 -11.02 2.10
N GLU A 110 12.15 -9.70 2.18
CA GLU A 110 13.03 -8.91 1.32
C GLU A 110 14.38 -8.68 1.99
N LEU A 111 15.46 -9.01 1.28
CA LEU A 111 16.82 -8.76 1.74
C LEU A 111 17.11 -7.26 1.70
N ALA A 112 17.57 -6.71 2.82
CA ALA A 112 17.91 -5.31 2.85
C ALA A 112 19.25 -5.07 2.14
N GLU A 113 19.24 -4.07 1.26
CA GLU A 113 20.42 -3.61 0.55
C GLU A 113 20.97 -2.35 1.20
N LYS A 114 22.30 -2.22 1.17
CA LYS A 114 22.95 -0.95 1.51
C LYS A 114 22.67 0.05 0.40
N ALA A 115 21.92 1.08 0.74
CA ALA A 115 21.76 2.26 -0.10
C ALA A 115 22.95 3.23 0.08
N ALA A 116 22.95 4.30 -0.71
CA ALA A 116 23.89 5.40 -0.52
C ALA A 116 23.82 5.94 0.91
N GLU A 117 24.95 6.51 1.39
CA GLU A 117 25.02 7.20 2.69
C GLU A 117 24.80 6.31 3.93
N GLY A 118 24.93 4.99 3.81
CA GLY A 118 24.79 4.07 4.94
C GLY A 118 23.33 3.79 5.34
N LYS A 119 22.37 4.20 4.51
CA LYS A 119 20.96 3.83 4.67
C LYS A 119 20.74 2.37 4.27
N VAL A 120 19.75 1.75 4.89
CA VAL A 120 19.32 0.39 4.58
C VAL A 120 17.92 0.48 3.98
N GLY A 121 17.68 -0.23 2.88
CA GLY A 121 16.40 -0.24 2.19
C GLY A 121 16.15 -1.58 1.52
N VAL A 122 14.91 -1.82 1.12
CA VAL A 122 14.54 -2.98 0.30
C VAL A 122 13.99 -2.49 -1.03
N ARG A 123 14.15 -3.30 -2.09
CA ARG A 123 13.68 -2.94 -3.44
C ARG A 123 12.36 -3.57 -3.82
N GLY A 124 11.90 -4.62 -3.14
CA GLY A 124 10.75 -5.44 -3.55
C GLY A 124 11.02 -6.34 -4.77
N PHE A 125 11.79 -5.87 -5.74
CA PHE A 125 12.05 -6.60 -6.97
C PHE A 125 13.17 -7.66 -6.83
N GLY A 126 13.00 -8.78 -7.53
CA GLY A 126 13.95 -9.90 -7.50
C GLY A 126 13.77 -10.86 -6.32
N THR A 127 12.81 -10.58 -5.45
CA THR A 127 12.36 -11.49 -4.39
C THR A 127 11.18 -12.32 -4.89
N GLU A 128 11.12 -13.61 -4.55
CA GLU A 128 10.00 -14.48 -4.90
C GLU A 128 8.83 -14.26 -3.94
N HIS A 129 7.64 -13.95 -4.47
CA HIS A 129 6.41 -13.78 -3.70
C HIS A 129 5.46 -14.96 -3.93
N ILE A 130 4.61 -15.25 -2.94
CA ILE A 130 3.53 -16.22 -3.08
C ILE A 130 2.23 -15.49 -3.37
N CYS A 131 1.86 -15.42 -4.64
CA CYS A 131 0.65 -14.75 -5.10
C CYS A 131 -0.52 -15.73 -5.30
N ARG A 132 -1.75 -15.20 -5.23
CA ARG A 132 -2.91 -15.86 -5.83
C ARG A 132 -2.76 -15.88 -7.34
N ASP A 133 -3.29 -16.90 -8.01
CA ASP A 133 -3.31 -16.95 -9.46
C ASP A 133 -4.29 -15.89 -10.01
N PHE A 134 -3.74 -14.77 -10.47
CA PHE A 134 -4.52 -13.66 -11.01
C PHE A 134 -5.17 -14.03 -12.34
N HIS A 135 -4.54 -14.86 -13.16
CA HIS A 135 -5.11 -15.29 -14.43
C HIS A 135 -6.33 -16.16 -14.20
N GLN A 136 -6.24 -17.12 -13.28
CA GLN A 136 -7.40 -17.92 -12.88
C GLN A 136 -8.54 -17.06 -12.34
N LEU A 137 -8.24 -16.00 -11.57
CA LEU A 137 -9.26 -15.07 -11.07
C LEU A 137 -9.93 -14.31 -12.22
N VAL A 138 -9.16 -13.83 -13.20
CA VAL A 138 -9.68 -13.14 -14.38
C VAL A 138 -10.57 -14.07 -15.19
N GLU A 139 -10.09 -15.27 -15.55
CA GLU A 139 -10.86 -16.26 -16.31
C GLU A 139 -12.16 -16.64 -15.59
N TRP A 140 -12.07 -16.86 -14.28
CA TRP A 140 -13.23 -17.17 -13.46
C TRP A 140 -14.24 -16.02 -13.50
N THR A 141 -13.80 -14.78 -13.31
CA THR A 141 -14.70 -13.60 -13.31
C THR A 141 -15.35 -13.41 -14.67
N SER A 142 -14.59 -13.50 -15.76
CA SER A 142 -15.11 -13.31 -17.12
C SER A 142 -16.16 -14.34 -17.53
N HIS A 143 -16.15 -15.53 -16.92
CA HIS A 143 -17.23 -16.51 -17.14
C HIS A 143 -18.61 -16.03 -16.62
N TRP A 144 -18.66 -15.06 -15.71
CA TRP A 144 -19.89 -14.54 -15.08
C TRP A 144 -20.22 -13.10 -15.45
N GLU A 145 -19.46 -12.50 -16.35
CA GLU A 145 -19.76 -11.15 -16.83
C GLU A 145 -21.13 -11.14 -17.51
N ASP A 146 -22.01 -10.23 -17.07
CA ASP A 146 -23.23 -9.91 -17.81
C ASP A 146 -22.86 -8.94 -18.94
N PRO A 147 -23.02 -9.30 -20.22
CA PRO A 147 -22.68 -8.43 -21.35
C PRO A 147 -23.47 -7.11 -21.38
N LYS A 148 -24.51 -6.97 -20.56
CA LYS A 148 -25.33 -5.76 -20.44
C LYS A 148 -24.93 -4.88 -19.25
N MET A 149 -24.05 -5.34 -18.36
CA MET A 149 -23.53 -4.53 -17.27
C MET A 149 -22.50 -3.56 -17.84
N VAL A 150 -22.68 -2.26 -17.55
CA VAL A 150 -21.75 -1.19 -17.94
C VAL A 150 -21.17 -0.60 -16.66
N TRP A 151 -19.84 -0.49 -16.60
CA TRP A 151 -19.08 0.05 -15.47
C TRP A 151 -18.52 1.42 -15.82
#